data_AF-A0A9X2M625-F1
#
_entry.id   AF-A0A9X2M625-F1
#
_cell.length_a   1.000
_cell.length_b   1.000
_cell.length_c   1.000
_cell.angle_alpha   90.00
_cell.angle_beta   90.00
_cell.angle_gamma   90.00
#
_symmetry.space_group_name_H-M   'P 1'
#
loop_
_entity.id
_entity.type
_entity.pdbx_description
1 polymer ?
#
loop_
_entity_poly.entity_id
_entity_poly.type
_entity_poly.pdbx_seq_one_letter_code
_entity_poly.pdbx_strand_id
1 'polypeptide(L)'
;MVDCGLEWDAIVITPLKRGLAALTHLALPIDRGYPVLADYVRQELIVHVRAGTARRCTAQGTRSLTTGSWLLMPTGQRGSLSATWLSTPHPTRPRFVDPGELSDALRHVDQTGAA
;
A
#
# COMPACT_ATOMS: atom_id res chain seq x y z
N MET A 1 2.12 -13.08 10.79
CA MET A 1 1.09 -12.91 9.74
C MET A 1 -0.09 -12.22 10.38
N VAL A 2 -0.74 -11.28 9.70
CA VAL A 2 -1.84 -10.47 10.23
C VAL A 2 -3.05 -10.58 9.32
N ASP A 3 -4.24 -10.65 9.91
CA ASP A 3 -5.52 -10.80 9.20
C ASP A 3 -5.98 -9.47 8.60
N CYS A 4 -6.44 -9.51 7.34
CA CYS A 4 -6.98 -8.36 6.64
C CYS A 4 -8.52 -8.28 6.83
N GLY A 5 -9.09 -7.09 6.63
CA GLY A 5 -10.54 -6.87 6.66
C GLY A 5 -11.16 -6.66 8.04
N LEU A 6 -10.36 -6.65 9.11
CA LEU A 6 -10.80 -6.25 10.45
C LEU A 6 -10.58 -4.75 10.67
N GLU A 7 -9.33 -4.33 10.87
CA GLU A 7 -8.98 -2.92 11.07
C GLU A 7 -8.57 -2.23 9.76
N TRP A 8 -8.01 -3.00 8.82
CA TRP A 8 -7.50 -2.53 7.55
C TRP A 8 -7.62 -3.59 6.46
N ASP A 9 -7.77 -3.13 5.22
CA ASP A 9 -7.51 -3.92 4.03
C ASP A 9 -6.15 -3.52 3.45
N ALA A 10 -5.65 -4.22 2.42
CA ALA A 10 -4.48 -3.78 1.68
C ALA A 10 -4.70 -3.80 0.17
N ILE A 11 -4.08 -2.83 -0.52
CA ILE A 11 -3.95 -2.82 -1.98
C ILE A 11 -2.53 -3.22 -2.33
N VAL A 12 -2.39 -4.32 -3.06
CA VAL A 12 -1.13 -4.79 -3.63
C VAL A 12 -1.01 -4.24 -5.04
N ILE A 13 0.10 -3.59 -5.36
CA ILE A 13 0.37 -2.93 -6.64
C ILE A 13 1.62 -3.53 -7.24
N THR A 14 1.54 -3.93 -8.51
CA THR A 14 2.69 -4.37 -9.30
C THR A 14 2.78 -3.55 -10.60
N PRO A 15 3.99 -3.21 -11.07
CA PRO A 15 5.28 -3.36 -10.40
C PRO A 15 5.48 -2.34 -9.27
N LEU A 16 6.37 -2.62 -8.30
CA LEU A 16 6.72 -1.75 -7.17
C LEU A 16 6.97 -0.30 -7.60
N LYS A 17 7.74 -0.09 -8.67
CA LYS A 17 8.06 1.24 -9.22
C LYS A 17 6.82 2.07 -9.58
N ARG A 18 5.77 1.44 -10.10
CA ARG A 18 4.49 2.09 -10.43
C ARG A 18 3.78 2.55 -9.15
N GLY A 19 3.76 1.70 -8.13
CA GLY A 19 3.25 2.06 -6.82
C GLY A 19 3.99 3.25 -6.22
N LEU A 20 5.32 3.24 -6.26
CA LEU A 20 6.16 4.34 -5.77
C LEU A 20 5.88 5.66 -6.51
N ALA A 21 5.74 5.62 -7.83
CA ALA A 21 5.37 6.80 -8.62
C ALA A 21 3.99 7.35 -8.22
N ALA A 22 3.01 6.48 -7.96
CA ALA A 22 1.69 6.89 -7.50
C ALA A 22 1.73 7.53 -6.10
N LEU A 23 2.53 6.99 -5.17
CA LEU A 23 2.71 7.61 -3.85
C LEU A 23 3.37 8.99 -3.95
N THR A 24 4.34 9.15 -4.85
CA THR A 24 4.95 10.46 -5.14
C THR A 24 3.92 11.45 -5.68
N HIS A 25 3.04 11.01 -6.60
CA HIS A 25 1.96 11.84 -7.12
C HIS A 25 0.96 12.26 -6.02
N LEU A 26 0.62 11.35 -5.10
CA LEU A 26 -0.23 11.65 -3.95
C LEU A 26 0.43 12.58 -2.91
N ALA A 27 1.75 12.78 -3.00
CA ALA A 27 2.53 13.58 -2.05
C ALA A 27 2.27 13.21 -0.58
N LEU A 28 2.15 11.91 -0.28
CA LEU A 28 1.84 11.47 1.07
C LEU A 28 3.00 11.78 2.04
N PRO A 29 2.71 12.40 3.20
CA PRO A 29 3.74 12.71 4.18
C PRO A 29 4.25 11.44 4.87
N ILE A 30 5.56 11.21 4.78
CA ILE A 30 6.26 10.01 5.28
C ILE A 30 6.17 9.89 6.82
N ASP A 31 6.04 11.01 7.53
CA ASP A 31 6.02 11.11 8.99
C ASP A 31 4.62 10.94 9.62
N ARG A 32 3.56 10.80 8.82
CA ARG A 32 2.18 10.67 9.33
C ARG A 32 1.74 9.24 9.63
N GLY A 33 2.64 8.27 9.44
CA GLY A 33 2.43 6.87 9.80
C GLY A 33 1.42 6.15 8.91
N TYR A 34 1.52 6.36 7.59
CA TYR A 34 0.78 5.57 6.61
C TYR A 34 1.43 4.18 6.47
N PRO A 35 0.72 3.08 6.75
CA PRO A 35 1.32 1.74 6.63
C PRO A 35 1.50 1.39 5.15
N VAL A 36 2.72 1.58 4.66
CA VAL A 36 3.13 1.29 3.29
C VAL A 36 4.35 0.39 3.32
N LEU A 37 4.22 -0.80 2.75
CA LEU A 37 5.29 -1.78 2.68
C LEU A 37 5.77 -1.94 1.23
N ALA A 38 7.08 -1.86 1.02
CA ALA A 38 7.71 -2.31 -0.21
C ALA A 38 8.21 -3.75 -0.04
N ASP A 39 7.69 -4.69 -0.81
CA ASP A 39 8.22 -6.05 -0.95
C ASP A 39 9.14 -6.10 -2.17
N TYR A 40 10.45 -6.09 -1.93
CA TYR A 40 11.46 -6.09 -2.98
C TYR A 40 11.64 -7.48 -3.61
N VAL A 41 11.23 -8.55 -2.94
CA VAL A 41 11.32 -9.91 -3.46
C VAL A 41 10.23 -10.14 -4.50
N ARG A 42 9.01 -9.70 -4.21
CA ARG A 42 7.85 -9.83 -5.12
C ARG A 42 7.72 -8.66 -6.10
N GLN A 43 8.49 -7.59 -5.91
CA GLN A 43 8.34 -6.34 -6.66
C GLN A 43 6.91 -5.79 -6.53
N GLU A 44 6.39 -5.79 -5.30
CA GLU A 44 5.05 -5.32 -4.96
C GLU A 44 5.11 -4.16 -3.96
N LEU A 45 4.27 -3.15 -4.18
CA LEU A 45 3.96 -2.16 -3.15
C LEU A 45 2.65 -2.55 -2.47
N ILE A 46 2.63 -2.60 -1.15
CA ILE A 46 1.45 -2.98 -0.36
C ILE A 46 1.04 -1.79 0.50
N VAL A 47 -0.12 -1.25 0.22
CA VAL A 47 -0.65 -0.04 0.87
C VAL A 47 -1.84 -0.41 1.74
N HIS A 48 -1.77 -0.12 3.04
CA HIS A 48 -2.91 -0.34 3.93
C HIS A 48 -3.96 0.75 3.71
N VAL A 49 -5.21 0.30 3.58
CA VAL A 49 -6.39 1.13 3.45
C VAL A 49 -7.39 0.78 4.56
N ARG A 50 -8.38 1.62 4.81
CA ARG A 50 -9.38 1.35 5.85
C ARG A 50 -10.15 0.06 5.49
N ALA A 51 -10.43 -0.80 6.48
CA ALA A 51 -11.20 -2.01 6.24
C ALA A 51 -12.53 -1.72 5.53
N GLY A 52 -12.91 -2.59 4.61
CA GLY A 52 -14.11 -2.45 3.79
C GLY A 52 -14.05 -1.32 2.76
N THR A 53 -12.86 -0.77 2.45
CA THR A 53 -12.74 0.30 1.42
C THR A 53 -11.94 -0.11 0.20
N ALA A 54 -11.21 -1.23 0.24
CA ALA A 54 -10.32 -1.65 -0.84
C ALA A 54 -10.98 -1.72 -2.22
N ARG A 55 -12.28 -2.08 -2.29
CA ARG A 55 -13.07 -2.12 -3.54
C ARG A 55 -13.10 -0.81 -4.34
N ARG A 56 -12.80 0.33 -3.70
CA ARG A 56 -12.74 1.63 -4.38
C ARG A 56 -11.48 1.77 -5.24
N CYS A 57 -10.47 0.92 -5.04
CA CYS A 57 -9.32 0.85 -5.92
C CYS A 57 -9.66 -0.01 -7.15
N THR A 58 -9.76 0.63 -8.31
CA THR A 58 -10.17 -0.02 -9.58
C THR A 58 -9.08 0.03 -10.64
N ALA A 59 -7.90 0.56 -10.30
CA ALA A 59 -6.76 0.60 -11.19
C ALA A 59 -6.31 -0.82 -11.57
N GLN A 60 -5.93 -1.00 -12.83
CA GLN A 60 -5.37 -2.27 -13.30
C GLN A 60 -4.04 -2.59 -12.61
N GLY A 61 -3.65 -3.86 -12.63
CA GLY A 61 -2.43 -4.34 -11.98
C GLY A 61 -2.46 -4.19 -10.46
N THR A 62 -3.66 -4.15 -9.87
CA THR A 62 -3.85 -4.12 -8.42
C THR A 62 -4.61 -5.36 -7.94
N ARG A 63 -4.37 -5.74 -6.69
CA ARG A 63 -5.08 -6.82 -6.00
C ARG A 63 -5.44 -6.36 -4.60
N SER A 64 -6.69 -6.56 -4.20
CA SER A 64 -7.16 -6.26 -2.85
C SER A 64 -6.98 -7.46 -1.92
N LEU A 65 -6.42 -7.23 -0.74
CA LEU A 65 -6.41 -8.17 0.39
C LEU A 65 -7.44 -7.68 1.40
N THR A 66 -8.50 -8.45 1.60
CA THR A 66 -9.62 -8.12 2.49
C THR A 66 -9.90 -9.31 3.40
N THR A 67 -11.06 -9.38 4.05
CA THR A 67 -11.45 -10.50 4.93
C THR A 67 -11.12 -11.87 4.32
N GLY A 68 -10.44 -12.72 5.11
CA GLY A 68 -9.98 -14.05 4.67
C GLY A 68 -8.64 -14.03 3.94
N SER A 69 -8.05 -12.85 3.71
CA SER A 69 -6.68 -12.69 3.24
C SER A 69 -5.75 -12.47 4.43
N TRP A 70 -4.53 -12.98 4.32
CA TRP A 70 -3.50 -12.81 5.34
C TRP A 70 -2.27 -12.19 4.73
N LEU A 71 -1.65 -11.26 5.46
CA LEU A 71 -0.42 -10.61 5.03
C LEU A 71 0.74 -10.97 5.95
N LEU A 72 1.85 -11.43 5.35
CA LEU A 72 3.09 -11.62 6.06
C LEU A 72 3.79 -10.26 6.20
N MET A 73 3.86 -9.75 7.43
CA MET A 73 4.52 -8.50 7.73
C MET A 73 5.97 -8.74 8.12
N PRO A 74 6.92 -7.90 7.67
CA PRO A 74 8.30 -8.04 8.09
C PRO A 74 8.41 -7.73 9.59
N THR A 75 9.32 -8.44 10.26
CA THR A 75 9.58 -8.24 11.69
C THR A 75 10.39 -6.96 11.94
N GLY A 76 10.09 -6.26 13.03
CA GLY A 76 10.81 -5.04 13.44
C GLY A 76 10.22 -3.75 12.86
N GLN A 77 10.62 -2.61 13.42
CA GLN A 77 10.01 -1.30 13.16
C GLN A 77 10.20 -0.79 11.72
N ARG A 78 11.28 -1.19 11.05
CA ARG A 78 11.60 -0.77 9.66
C ARG A 78 11.45 -1.89 8.63
N GLY A 79 11.26 -3.13 9.07
CA GLY A 79 11.30 -4.31 8.21
C GLY A 79 12.71 -4.84 7.96
N SER A 80 12.97 -5.41 6.78
CA SER A 80 14.24 -6.02 6.36
C SER A 80 14.65 -5.56 4.95
N LEU A 81 15.85 -5.92 4.49
CA LEU A 81 16.29 -5.63 3.12
C LEU A 81 15.38 -6.24 2.05
N SER A 82 14.63 -7.29 2.39
CA SER A 82 13.68 -7.95 1.49
C SER A 82 12.31 -7.26 1.48
N ALA A 83 11.91 -6.64 2.59
CA ALA A 83 10.66 -5.92 2.69
C ALA A 83 10.72 -4.80 3.75
N THR A 84 10.53 -3.55 3.34
CA THR A 84 10.75 -2.35 4.19
C THR A 84 9.48 -1.52 4.31
N TRP A 85 9.20 -1.03 5.52
CA TRP A 85 8.20 0.00 5.74
C TRP A 85 8.69 1.34 5.19
N LEU A 86 8.01 1.88 4.18
CA LEU A 86 8.34 3.19 3.61
C LEU A 86 7.84 4.35 4.48
N SER A 87 6.79 4.10 5.25
CA SER A 87 6.36 4.94 6.37
C SER A 87 5.99 4.00 7.51
N THR A 88 6.57 4.26 8.69
CA THR A 88 6.36 3.39 9.85
C THR A 88 4.94 3.60 10.38
N PRO A 89 4.10 2.56 10.47
CA PRO A 89 2.73 2.71 10.95
C PRO A 89 2.71 3.33 12.35
N HIS A 90 1.85 4.33 12.54
CA HIS A 90 1.67 4.92 13.87
C HIS A 90 1.06 3.87 14.82
N PRO A 91 1.65 3.60 15.99
CA PRO A 91 1.33 2.42 16.80
C PRO A 91 -0.10 2.38 17.33
N THR A 92 -0.76 3.53 17.45
CA THR A 92 -2.12 3.64 18.05
C THR A 92 -3.15 4.33 17.16
N ARG A 93 -2.72 4.96 16.06
CA ARG A 93 -3.59 5.76 15.19
C ARG A 93 -3.05 5.76 13.76
N PRO A 94 -3.02 4.61 13.09
CA PRO A 94 -2.58 4.55 11.70
C PRO A 94 -3.47 5.42 10.82
N ARG A 95 -2.85 6.14 9.90
CA ARG A 95 -3.57 6.80 8.82
C ARG A 95 -3.60 5.87 7.62
N PHE A 96 -4.77 5.69 7.04
CA PHE A 96 -4.95 4.84 5.87
C PHE A 96 -5.03 5.69 4.62
N VAL A 97 -4.42 5.21 3.55
CA VAL A 97 -4.53 5.85 2.23
C VAL A 97 -5.97 5.67 1.73
N ASP A 98 -6.54 6.69 1.08
CA ASP A 98 -7.84 6.53 0.43
C ASP A 98 -7.66 5.69 -0.86
N PRO A 99 -8.34 4.54 -0.99
CA PRO A 99 -8.15 3.65 -2.14
C PRO A 99 -8.65 4.24 -3.46
N GLY A 100 -9.58 5.20 -3.43
CA GLY A 100 -10.04 5.91 -4.62
C GLY A 100 -8.96 6.86 -5.14
N GLU A 101 -8.41 7.69 -4.25
CA GLU A 101 -7.28 8.59 -4.59
C GLU A 101 -6.07 7.81 -5.10
N LEU A 102 -5.73 6.70 -4.44
CA LEU A 102 -4.67 5.79 -4.90
C LEU A 102 -4.95 5.23 -6.31
N SER A 103 -6.20 4.88 -6.59
CA SER A 103 -6.60 4.41 -7.91
C SER A 103 -6.44 5.48 -8.98
N ASP A 104 -6.75 6.73 -8.66
CA ASP A 104 -6.65 7.86 -9.57
C ASP A 104 -5.18 8.17 -9.86
N ALA A 105 -4.34 8.19 -8.83
CA ALA A 105 -2.89 8.37 -8.95
C ALA A 105 -2.24 7.28 -9.82
N LEU A 106 -2.63 6.02 -9.64
CA LEU A 106 -2.12 4.92 -10.46
C LEU A 106 -2.50 5.09 -11.95
N ARG A 107 -3.74 5.47 -12.23
CA ARG A 107 -4.18 5.74 -13.62
C ARG A 107 -3.44 6.93 -14.23
N HIS A 108 -3.12 7.95 -13.44
CA HIS A 108 -2.30 9.07 -13.89
C HIS A 108 -0.87 8.66 -14.25
N VAL A 109 -0.24 7.80 -13.43
CA VAL A 109 1.10 7.24 -13.73
C VAL A 109 1.07 6.43 -15.03
N ASP A 110 0.03 5.62 -15.24
CA ASP A 110 -0.11 4.81 -16.45
C ASP A 110 -0.23 5.67 -17.72
N GLN A 111 -0.94 6.80 -17.63
CA GLN A 111 -1.11 7.75 -18.74
C GLN A 111 0.17 8.53 -19.06
N THR A 112 1.00 8.78 -18.07
CA THR A 112 2.25 9.56 -18.22
C THR A 112 3.45 8.71 -18.59
N GLY A 113 3.34 7.38 -18.53
CA GLY A 113 4.44 6.45 -18.81
C GLY A 113 5.57 6.53 -17.77
N ALA A 114 5.32 7.11 -16.60
CA ALA A 114 6.32 7.42 -15.58
C ALA A 114 6.78 6.20 -14.75
N ALA A 115 6.62 4.97 -15.23
CA ALA A 115 6.87 3.74 -14.49
C ALA A 115 8.12 2.99 -14.94
#